data_AF-A0A5C5ZSV7-F1
#
_entry.id   AF-A0A5C5ZSV7-F1
#
_cell.length_a   1.000
_cell.length_b   1.000
_cell.length_c   1.000
_cell.angle_alpha   90.00
_cell.angle_beta   90.00
_cell.angle_gamma   90.00
#
_symmetry.space_group_name_H-M   'P 1'
#
loop_
_entity.id
_entity.type
_entity.pdbx_description
1 polymer ?
#
loop_
_entity_poly.entity_id
_entity_poly.type
_entity_poly.pdbx_seq_one_letter_code
_entity_poly.pdbx_strand_id
1 'polypeptide(L)'
;MAKKASKVAPPHRADSNRSSGSESLSQTLPPARRVAHVWTDQELEWLGQLSDAEIGRRIGLDTSTVASKRIAMGIGAQRKGRRARKWSKKELSLLGKIPDTQIASRFGIPRRKVIIKRQSLGIESPVTKANAKRWTPRVIAMLGKLSDVQVSRKTGISVAAIRSYRSRHSIPPAKPTFRWQPHQVARLGNEPDQTIADDLGIDVSKVRRKRQSLKQK
;
A
#
# COMPACT_ATOMS: atom_id res chain seq x y z
N MET A 1 14.74 -73.68 -17.53
CA MET A 1 13.30 -73.76 -17.81
C MET A 1 12.76 -72.34 -18.06
N ALA A 2 11.93 -72.18 -19.10
CA ALA A 2 11.06 -71.03 -19.47
C ALA A 2 11.70 -69.62 -19.55
N LYS A 3 11.98 -69.06 -20.73
CA LYS A 3 11.11 -68.53 -21.82
C LYS A 3 10.54 -67.11 -21.57
N LYS A 4 10.91 -66.21 -22.49
CA LYS A 4 10.38 -64.87 -22.83
C LYS A 4 8.85 -64.79 -22.90
N ALA A 5 8.31 -63.59 -22.63
CA ALA A 5 7.30 -62.90 -23.46
C ALA A 5 7.04 -61.49 -22.85
N SER A 6 7.55 -60.40 -23.43
CA SER A 6 6.86 -59.55 -24.43
C SER A 6 5.38 -59.32 -24.12
N LYS A 7 5.05 -58.18 -23.51
CA LYS A 7 3.68 -57.67 -23.46
C LYS A 7 3.48 -56.71 -24.64
N VAL A 8 2.86 -57.27 -25.66
CA VAL A 8 2.38 -56.66 -26.90
C VAL A 8 1.18 -55.74 -26.58
N ALA A 9 1.19 -54.53 -27.12
CA ALA A 9 0.04 -53.62 -27.16
C ALA A 9 -0.39 -53.43 -28.62
N PRO A 10 -1.69 -53.65 -28.92
CA PRO A 10 -2.39 -52.88 -29.96
C PRO A 10 -3.92 -52.80 -29.69
N PRO A 11 -4.76 -52.22 -30.59
CA PRO A 11 -4.57 -51.03 -31.43
C PRO A 11 -5.78 -50.05 -31.38
N HIS A 12 -5.57 -48.89 -32.00
CA HIS A 12 -6.51 -48.03 -32.74
C HIS A 12 -8.03 -48.16 -32.53
N ARG A 13 -8.65 -47.03 -32.18
CA ARG A 13 -9.83 -46.54 -32.90
C ARG A 13 -9.64 -45.08 -33.31
N ALA A 14 -9.83 -44.87 -34.61
CA ALA A 14 -9.97 -43.58 -35.25
C ALA A 14 -11.39 -43.03 -35.05
N ASP A 15 -11.57 -41.81 -35.56
CA ASP A 15 -12.80 -41.03 -35.78
C ASP A 15 -13.00 -39.89 -34.78
N SER A 16 -13.34 -38.68 -35.17
CA SER A 16 -13.32 -38.01 -36.48
C SER A 16 -13.58 -36.52 -36.20
N ASN A 17 -12.80 -35.69 -36.87
CA ASN A 17 -13.04 -34.32 -37.29
C ASN A 17 -14.42 -33.68 -36.97
N ARG A 18 -14.46 -32.57 -36.19
CA ARG A 18 -15.30 -31.41 -36.57
C ARG A 18 -14.89 -30.09 -35.92
N SER A 19 -14.72 -29.10 -36.80
CA SER A 19 -14.60 -27.66 -36.62
C SER A 19 -15.37 -27.08 -35.44
N SER A 20 -14.76 -26.11 -34.74
CA SER A 20 -15.09 -24.69 -34.93
C SER A 20 -14.37 -23.86 -33.87
N GLY A 21 -13.68 -22.81 -34.31
CA GLY A 21 -13.13 -21.81 -33.43
C GLY A 21 -14.24 -21.19 -32.59
N SER A 22 -14.00 -21.08 -31.29
CA SER A 22 -14.63 -20.06 -30.48
C SER A 22 -13.50 -19.25 -29.87
N GLU A 23 -13.21 -18.14 -30.55
CA GLU A 23 -12.56 -16.98 -29.97
C GLU A 23 -13.31 -16.65 -28.67
N SER A 24 -12.71 -16.98 -27.53
CA SER A 24 -13.21 -16.56 -26.23
C SER A 24 -12.96 -15.06 -26.09
N LEU A 25 -13.84 -14.27 -26.70
CA LEU A 25 -14.04 -12.87 -26.39
C LEU A 25 -14.36 -12.78 -24.90
N SER A 26 -13.34 -12.58 -24.09
CA SER A 26 -13.46 -12.09 -22.72
C SER A 26 -14.05 -10.69 -22.77
N GLN A 27 -15.36 -10.63 -22.97
CA GLN A 27 -16.19 -9.48 -22.69
C GLN A 27 -15.98 -9.17 -21.21
N THR A 28 -15.15 -8.17 -20.96
CA THR A 28 -15.05 -7.55 -19.65
C THR A 28 -16.39 -6.85 -19.43
N LEU A 29 -17.33 -7.54 -18.79
CA LEU A 29 -18.60 -6.96 -18.40
C LEU A 29 -18.31 -5.68 -17.60
N PRO A 30 -18.91 -4.53 -17.95
CA PRO A 30 -18.81 -3.34 -17.13
C PRO A 30 -19.30 -3.67 -15.72
N PRO A 31 -18.68 -3.13 -14.65
CA PRO A 31 -19.10 -3.45 -13.30
C PRO A 31 -20.59 -3.12 -13.19
N ALA A 32 -21.39 -4.14 -12.84
CA ALA A 32 -22.83 -3.98 -12.65
C ALA A 32 -23.08 -2.74 -11.80
N ARG A 33 -23.86 -1.80 -12.34
CA ARG A 33 -24.21 -0.54 -11.69
C ARG A 33 -24.84 -0.91 -10.34
N ARG A 34 -24.10 -0.74 -9.24
CA ARG A 34 -24.60 -1.10 -7.90
C ARG A 34 -25.84 -0.24 -7.66
N VAL A 35 -27.01 -0.86 -7.70
CA VAL A 35 -28.27 -0.19 -7.33
C VAL A 35 -28.09 0.24 -5.87
N ALA A 36 -28.26 1.54 -5.61
CA ALA A 36 -28.20 2.05 -4.25
C ALA A 36 -29.27 1.33 -3.44
N HIS A 37 -28.89 0.77 -2.28
CA HIS A 37 -29.84 0.11 -1.39
C HIS A 37 -30.94 1.09 -0.99
N VAL A 38 -32.19 0.69 -1.20
CA VAL A 38 -33.36 1.46 -0.79
C VAL A 38 -33.59 1.18 0.69
N TRP A 39 -33.45 2.21 1.50
CA TRP A 39 -33.58 2.10 2.95
C TRP A 39 -35.05 2.08 3.34
N THR A 40 -35.47 1.04 4.06
CA THR A 40 -36.82 0.96 4.63
C THR A 40 -36.86 1.67 5.99
N ASP A 41 -38.04 2.11 6.44
CA ASP A 41 -38.19 2.80 7.73
C ASP A 41 -37.68 1.95 8.91
N GLN A 42 -37.86 0.63 8.83
CA GLN A 42 -37.35 -0.32 9.81
C GLN A 42 -35.81 -0.36 9.84
N GLU A 43 -35.15 -0.30 8.68
CA GLU A 43 -33.70 -0.25 8.58
C GLU A 43 -33.13 1.08 9.07
N LEU A 44 -33.89 2.17 8.91
CA LEU A 44 -33.54 3.49 9.44
C LEU A 44 -33.63 3.51 10.97
N GLU A 45 -34.63 2.87 11.57
CA GLU A 45 -34.77 2.74 13.02
C GLU A 45 -33.61 1.94 13.64
N TRP A 46 -33.07 0.95 12.91
CA TRP A 46 -31.91 0.20 13.37
C TRP A 46 -30.64 1.05 13.43
N LEU A 47 -30.51 2.11 12.62
CA LEU A 47 -29.37 3.02 12.65
C LEU A 47 -29.37 3.77 13.98
N GLY A 48 -28.41 3.45 14.85
CA GLY A 48 -28.28 4.05 16.18
C GLY A 48 -28.71 3.15 17.34
N GLN A 49 -29.54 2.13 17.08
CA GLN A 49 -29.87 1.07 18.05
C GLN A 49 -28.94 -0.15 17.95
N LEU A 50 -28.50 -0.47 16.73
CA LEU A 50 -27.63 -1.61 16.44
C LEU A 50 -26.28 -1.13 15.91
N SER A 51 -25.28 -2.02 15.98
CA SER A 51 -23.98 -1.72 15.38
C SER A 51 -24.04 -1.82 13.85
N ASP A 52 -23.32 -0.94 13.14
CA ASP A 52 -23.23 -0.95 11.67
C ASP A 52 -22.88 -2.35 11.11
N ALA A 53 -22.08 -3.13 11.85
CA ALA A 53 -21.69 -4.49 11.49
C ALA A 53 -22.82 -5.51 11.64
N GLU A 54 -23.71 -5.33 12.60
CA GLU A 54 -24.86 -6.19 12.81
C GLU A 54 -25.98 -5.89 11.82
N ILE A 55 -26.23 -4.61 11.57
CA ILE A 55 -27.17 -4.15 10.53
C ILE A 55 -26.72 -4.71 9.18
N GLY A 56 -25.45 -4.53 8.80
CA GLY A 56 -24.92 -5.05 7.53
C GLY A 56 -25.08 -6.57 7.37
N ARG A 57 -24.90 -7.35 8.46
CA ARG A 57 -25.16 -8.80 8.45
C ARG A 57 -26.64 -9.15 8.23
N ARG A 58 -27.56 -8.37 8.80
CA ARG A 58 -29.02 -8.63 8.70
C ARG A 58 -29.58 -8.30 7.31
N ILE A 59 -29.12 -7.20 6.72
CA ILE A 59 -29.63 -6.72 5.41
C ILE A 59 -28.75 -7.13 4.22
N GLY A 60 -27.67 -7.86 4.46
CA GLY A 60 -26.73 -8.30 3.42
C GLY A 60 -25.90 -7.18 2.80
N LEU A 61 -25.75 -6.04 3.49
CA LEU A 61 -24.95 -4.90 3.03
C LEU A 61 -23.57 -4.86 3.67
N ASP A 62 -22.65 -4.24 2.95
CA ASP A 62 -21.35 -3.93 3.52
C ASP A 62 -21.48 -2.91 4.67
N THR A 63 -20.67 -3.12 5.70
CA THR A 63 -20.63 -2.29 6.91
C THR A 63 -20.34 -0.82 6.60
N SER A 64 -19.60 -0.52 5.53
CA SER A 64 -19.30 0.84 5.11
C SER A 64 -20.52 1.56 4.51
N THR A 65 -21.42 0.84 3.84
CA THR A 65 -22.68 1.38 3.29
C THR A 65 -23.60 1.81 4.42
N VAL A 66 -23.73 0.95 5.45
CA VAL A 66 -24.50 1.26 6.65
C VAL A 66 -23.90 2.43 7.41
N ALA A 67 -22.58 2.44 7.60
CA ALA A 67 -21.89 3.54 8.26
C ALA A 67 -22.06 4.86 7.51
N SER A 68 -22.06 4.84 6.18
CA SER A 68 -22.26 6.03 5.34
C SER A 68 -23.67 6.58 5.48
N LYS A 69 -24.70 5.71 5.46
CA LYS A 69 -26.09 6.13 5.70
C LYS A 69 -26.28 6.68 7.11
N ARG A 70 -25.74 6.00 8.13
CA ARG A 70 -25.75 6.46 9.53
C ARG A 70 -25.16 7.87 9.66
N ILE A 71 -23.99 8.10 9.03
CA ILE A 71 -23.33 9.41 9.03
C ILE A 71 -24.15 10.46 8.29
N ALA A 72 -24.74 10.12 7.14
CA ALA A 72 -25.62 11.03 6.39
C ALA A 72 -26.86 11.44 7.19
N MET A 73 -27.32 10.60 8.11
CA MET A 73 -28.43 10.87 9.02
C MET A 73 -27.99 11.52 10.35
N GLY A 74 -26.70 11.85 10.51
CA GLY A 74 -26.19 12.49 11.71
C GLY A 74 -26.17 11.60 12.96
N ILE A 75 -26.45 10.30 12.81
CA ILE A 75 -26.56 9.38 13.94
C ILE A 75 -25.16 8.95 14.39
N GLY A 76 -24.88 9.03 15.68
CA GLY A 76 -23.61 8.57 16.26
C GLY A 76 -23.40 7.06 16.10
N ALA A 77 -22.17 6.62 15.86
CA ALA A 77 -21.89 5.18 15.79
C ALA A 77 -22.08 4.54 17.16
N GLN A 78 -22.91 3.49 17.25
CA GLN A 78 -23.03 2.70 18.46
C GLN A 78 -21.79 1.82 18.64
N ARG A 79 -20.70 2.41 19.12
CA ARG A 79 -19.47 1.70 19.46
C ARG A 79 -19.47 1.39 20.94
N LYS A 80 -19.65 0.12 21.30
CA LYS A 80 -19.12 -0.42 22.56
C LYS A 80 -17.60 -0.33 22.47
N GLY A 81 -17.04 0.81 22.90
CA GLY A 81 -15.60 1.07 22.82
C GLY A 81 -14.84 -0.07 23.49
N ARG A 82 -13.88 -0.68 22.79
CA ARG A 82 -12.94 -1.61 23.44
C ARG A 82 -12.24 -0.82 24.54
N ARG A 83 -12.38 -1.27 25.80
CA ARG A 83 -11.81 -0.59 26.97
C ARG A 83 -10.34 -0.27 26.71
N ALA A 84 -9.95 0.96 27.02
CA ALA A 84 -8.56 1.36 26.90
C ALA A 84 -7.69 0.47 27.79
N ARG A 85 -6.58 -0.04 27.24
CA ARG A 85 -5.58 -0.76 28.03
C ARG A 85 -5.09 0.15 29.15
N LYS A 86 -5.05 -0.39 30.37
CA LYS A 86 -4.38 0.27 31.51
C LYS A 86 -2.87 0.15 31.33
N TRP A 87 -2.17 1.27 31.42
CA TRP A 87 -0.71 1.32 31.39
C TRP A 87 -0.17 1.13 32.80
N SER A 88 0.81 0.25 32.98
CA SER A 88 1.47 0.08 34.28
C SER A 88 2.54 1.15 34.50
N LYS A 89 2.87 1.44 35.77
CA LYS A 89 3.97 2.37 36.12
C LYS A 89 5.31 1.94 35.49
N LYS A 90 5.56 0.63 35.42
CA LYS A 90 6.76 0.05 34.79
C LYS A 90 6.80 0.30 33.27
N GLU A 91 5.67 0.21 32.58
CA GLU A 91 5.60 0.51 31.15
C GLU A 91 5.84 1.99 30.89
N LEU A 92 5.24 2.87 31.70
CA LEU A 92 5.39 4.31 31.57
C LEU A 92 6.83 4.78 31.83
N SER A 93 7.52 4.18 32.81
CA SER A 93 8.90 4.57 33.15
C SER A 93 9.94 4.19 32.08
N LEU A 94 9.59 3.28 31.16
CA LEU A 94 10.43 2.85 30.06
C LEU A 94 10.22 3.68 28.79
N LEU A 95 9.09 4.36 28.66
CA LEU A 95 8.82 5.26 27.53
C LEU A 95 9.89 6.37 27.51
N GLY A 96 10.57 6.55 26.38
CA GLY A 96 11.63 7.55 26.20
C GLY A 96 13.03 7.10 26.63
N LYS A 97 13.16 6.02 27.43
CA LYS A 97 14.48 5.45 27.79
C LYS A 97 14.95 4.42 26.79
N ILE A 98 14.05 3.53 26.38
CA ILE A 98 14.32 2.48 25.40
C ILE A 98 13.47 2.68 24.14
N PRO A 99 13.89 2.15 22.97
CA PRO A 99 13.12 2.25 21.74
C PRO A 99 11.72 1.63 21.87
N ASP A 100 10.73 2.29 21.25
CA ASP A 100 9.32 1.85 21.25
C ASP A 100 9.15 0.41 20.74
N THR A 101 10.04 -0.06 19.87
CA THR A 101 10.08 -1.46 19.38
C THR A 101 10.41 -2.45 20.48
N GLN A 102 11.37 -2.14 21.35
CA GLN A 102 11.76 -3.01 22.46
C GLN A 102 10.66 -3.08 23.51
N ILE A 103 10.01 -1.95 23.81
CA ILE A 103 8.84 -1.90 24.71
C ILE A 103 7.71 -2.75 24.14
N ALA A 104 7.43 -2.61 22.83
CA ALA A 104 6.41 -3.38 22.15
C ALA A 104 6.65 -4.89 22.27
N SER A 105 7.86 -5.35 21.96
CA SER A 105 8.24 -6.77 22.07
C SER A 105 8.21 -7.28 23.51
N ARG A 106 8.71 -6.49 24.47
CA ARG A 106 8.81 -6.92 25.88
C ARG A 106 7.46 -7.09 26.58
N PHE A 107 6.47 -6.26 26.23
CA PHE A 107 5.16 -6.24 26.90
C PHE A 107 4.01 -6.69 25.99
N GLY A 108 4.32 -7.28 24.83
CA GLY A 108 3.32 -7.73 23.85
C GLY A 108 2.38 -6.61 23.38
N ILE A 109 2.87 -5.38 23.29
CA ILE A 109 2.05 -4.21 22.92
C ILE A 109 2.25 -3.93 21.43
N PRO A 110 1.18 -3.66 20.66
CA PRO A 110 1.35 -3.13 19.32
C PRO A 110 2.18 -1.85 19.36
N ARG A 111 3.28 -1.80 18.60
CA ARG A 111 4.22 -0.66 18.54
C ARG A 111 3.52 0.68 18.36
N ARG A 112 2.47 0.73 17.52
CA ARG A 112 1.67 1.94 17.30
C ARG A 112 1.04 2.49 18.58
N LYS A 113 0.58 1.62 19.50
CA LYS A 113 0.01 2.03 20.78
C LYS A 113 1.07 2.61 21.71
N VAL A 114 2.28 2.06 21.71
CA VAL A 114 3.44 2.60 22.44
C VAL A 114 3.79 3.99 21.93
N ILE A 115 3.87 4.16 20.61
CA ILE A 115 4.13 5.46 19.97
C ILE A 115 3.07 6.49 20.38
N ILE A 116 1.79 6.15 20.24
CA ILE A 116 0.68 7.05 20.60
C ILE A 116 0.75 7.43 22.08
N LYS A 117 0.99 6.46 22.98
CA LYS A 117 1.08 6.76 24.42
C LYS A 117 2.28 7.66 24.72
N ARG A 118 3.45 7.35 24.15
CA ARG A 118 4.66 8.17 24.28
C ARG A 118 4.39 9.61 23.83
N GLN A 119 3.79 9.78 22.65
CA GLN A 119 3.43 11.08 22.09
C GLN A 119 2.40 11.81 22.96
N SER A 120 1.40 11.12 23.50
CA SER A 120 0.40 11.73 24.40
C SER A 120 0.98 12.25 25.71
N LEU A 121 2.15 11.74 26.11
CA LEU A 121 2.88 12.19 27.29
C LEU A 121 3.98 13.22 26.93
N GLY A 122 4.07 13.64 25.67
CA GLY A 122 5.09 14.58 25.21
C GLY A 122 6.53 14.04 25.25
N ILE A 123 6.70 12.73 25.48
CA ILE A 123 8.03 12.12 25.63
C ILE A 123 8.65 11.92 24.25
N GLU A 124 9.88 12.39 24.04
CA GLU A 124 10.58 12.14 22.78
C GLU A 124 11.14 10.71 22.71
N SER A 125 11.16 10.12 21.51
CA SER A 125 11.78 8.80 21.34
C SER A 125 13.32 8.93 21.34
N PRO A 126 14.05 8.03 22.02
CA PRO A 126 15.51 8.04 22.00
C PRO A 126 16.06 7.86 20.58
N VAL A 127 15.35 7.12 19.73
CA VAL A 127 15.68 6.96 18.31
C VAL A 127 15.53 8.28 17.56
N THR A 128 14.47 9.04 17.83
CA THR A 128 14.28 10.38 17.22
C THR A 128 15.39 11.33 17.65
N LYS A 129 15.75 11.33 18.93
CA LYS A 129 16.85 12.16 19.45
C LYS A 129 18.19 11.82 18.80
N ALA A 130 18.51 10.54 18.68
CA ALA A 130 19.71 10.08 17.98
C ALA A 130 19.66 10.42 16.47
N ASN A 131 18.48 10.32 15.85
CA ASN A 131 18.28 10.74 14.47
C ASN A 131 18.41 12.24 14.28
N ALA A 132 18.07 13.08 15.27
CA ALA A 132 18.22 14.53 15.17
C ALA A 132 19.69 14.95 15.17
N LYS A 133 20.51 14.32 16.02
CA LYS A 133 21.95 14.62 16.16
C LYS A 133 22.76 14.45 14.87
N ARG A 134 22.33 13.60 13.93
CA ARG A 134 23.05 13.38 12.66
C ARG A 134 22.88 14.52 11.65
N TRP A 135 21.87 15.36 11.81
CA TRP A 135 21.59 16.48 10.91
C TRP A 135 22.34 17.73 11.36
N THR A 136 23.64 17.75 11.14
CA THR A 136 24.46 18.93 11.42
C THR A 136 24.25 20.02 10.37
N PRO A 137 24.54 21.30 10.67
CA PRO A 137 24.45 22.38 9.68
C PRO A 137 25.20 22.07 8.38
N ARG A 138 26.37 21.42 8.49
CA ARG A 138 27.16 20.95 7.34
C ARG A 138 26.39 19.95 6.47
N VAL A 139 25.69 18.99 7.09
CA VAL A 139 24.86 18.02 6.35
C VAL A 139 23.70 18.71 5.66
N ILE A 140 23.01 19.60 6.38
CA ILE A 140 21.87 20.35 5.85
C ILE A 140 22.27 21.21 4.65
N ALA A 141 23.44 21.87 4.70
CA ALA A 141 23.96 22.69 3.60
C ALA A 141 24.26 21.89 2.31
N MET A 142 24.49 20.58 2.42
CA MET A 142 24.68 19.70 1.26
C MET A 142 23.37 19.23 0.63
N LEU A 143 22.26 19.24 1.39
CA LEU A 143 20.96 18.81 0.89
C LEU A 143 20.44 19.79 -0.16
N GLY A 144 19.94 19.26 -1.28
CA GLY A 144 19.45 20.06 -2.40
C GLY A 144 20.52 20.62 -3.33
N LYS A 145 21.80 20.64 -2.93
CA LYS A 145 22.94 20.95 -3.81
C LYS A 145 23.57 19.70 -4.40
N LEU A 146 23.78 18.69 -3.56
CA LEU A 146 24.29 17.38 -3.97
C LEU A 146 23.16 16.36 -4.07
N SER A 147 23.34 15.35 -4.92
CA SER A 147 22.40 14.23 -4.97
C SER A 147 22.37 13.48 -3.63
N ASP A 148 21.21 12.92 -3.26
CA ASP A 148 21.04 12.16 -2.01
C ASP A 148 22.08 11.02 -1.87
N VAL A 149 22.52 10.44 -3.00
CA VAL A 149 23.58 9.41 -3.05
C VAL A 149 24.95 9.99 -2.70
N GLN A 150 25.30 11.16 -3.24
CA GLN A 150 26.58 11.82 -2.91
C GLN A 150 26.62 12.26 -1.45
N VAL A 151 25.52 12.80 -0.93
CA VAL A 151 25.42 13.15 0.49
C VAL A 151 25.57 11.91 1.37
N SER A 152 24.94 10.80 0.98
CA SER A 152 25.07 9.53 1.69
C SER A 152 26.52 9.04 1.76
N ARG A 153 27.23 9.04 0.62
CA ARG A 153 28.64 8.64 0.57
C ARG A 153 29.54 9.52 1.45
N LYS A 154 29.27 10.82 1.53
CA LYS A 154 30.08 11.78 2.32
C LYS A 154 29.80 11.75 3.82
N THR A 155 28.59 11.34 4.23
CA THR A 155 28.13 11.48 5.63
C THR A 155 27.90 10.15 6.33
N GLY A 156 27.86 9.04 5.59
CA GLY A 156 27.46 7.73 6.10
C GLY A 156 25.97 7.61 6.42
N ILE A 157 25.17 8.67 6.24
CA ILE A 157 23.73 8.64 6.46
C ILE A 157 23.08 7.92 5.27
N SER A 158 22.11 7.03 5.53
CA SER A 158 21.43 6.31 4.46
C SER A 158 20.66 7.25 3.52
N VAL A 159 20.65 6.91 2.23
CA VAL A 159 19.91 7.65 1.18
C VAL A 159 18.43 7.81 1.55
N ALA A 160 17.81 6.77 2.12
CA ALA A 160 16.42 6.82 2.57
C ALA A 160 16.21 7.86 3.68
N ALA A 161 17.10 7.92 4.67
CA ALA A 161 17.00 8.91 5.75
C ALA A 161 17.18 10.34 5.23
N ILE A 162 18.12 10.56 4.29
CA ILE A 162 18.32 11.83 3.59
C ILE A 162 17.05 12.25 2.85
N ARG A 163 16.49 11.37 2.02
CA ARG A 163 15.27 11.64 1.28
C ARG A 163 14.09 11.97 2.21
N SER A 164 13.91 11.20 3.29
CA SER A 164 12.85 11.46 4.27
C SER A 164 13.05 12.75 5.06
N TYR A 165 14.28 13.13 5.40
CA TYR A 165 14.56 14.43 6.01
C TYR A 165 14.25 15.55 5.04
N ARG A 166 14.80 15.47 3.83
CA ARG A 166 14.59 16.41 2.74
C ARG A 166 13.11 16.67 2.48
N SER A 167 12.30 15.61 2.34
CA SER A 167 10.85 15.72 2.14
C SER A 167 10.09 16.32 3.32
N ARG A 168 10.51 16.06 4.57
CA ARG A 168 9.86 16.62 5.77
C ARG A 168 10.17 18.11 5.96
N HIS A 169 11.33 18.55 5.50
CA HIS A 169 11.78 19.94 5.59
C HIS A 169 11.59 20.72 4.27
N SER A 170 10.81 20.18 3.34
CA SER A 170 10.49 20.85 2.06
C SER A 170 11.72 21.27 1.23
N ILE A 171 12.83 20.55 1.36
CA ILE A 171 14.05 20.83 0.60
C ILE A 171 13.92 20.14 -0.78
N PRO A 172 14.07 20.83 -1.91
CA PRO A 172 14.02 20.20 -3.23
C PRO A 172 15.18 19.21 -3.45
N PRO A 173 15.00 18.16 -4.27
CA PRO A 173 16.13 17.32 -4.66
C PRO A 173 17.06 18.12 -5.58
N ALA A 174 18.37 17.83 -5.52
CA ALA A 174 19.35 18.51 -6.37
C ALA A 174 19.09 18.35 -7.88
N LYS A 175 18.41 17.26 -8.28
CA LYS A 175 17.88 17.10 -9.64
C LYS A 175 16.38 16.80 -9.55
N PRO A 176 15.52 17.50 -10.29
CA PRO A 176 14.10 17.20 -10.32
C PRO A 176 13.89 15.76 -10.79
N THR A 177 13.02 15.04 -10.08
CA THR A 177 12.63 13.69 -10.50
C THR A 177 11.76 13.81 -11.75
N PHE A 178 12.19 13.19 -12.85
CA PHE A 178 11.37 13.08 -14.05
C PHE A 178 10.01 12.44 -13.72
N ARG A 179 8.92 13.09 -14.13
CA ARG A 179 7.54 12.62 -13.96
C ARG A 179 6.90 12.45 -15.32
N TRP A 180 6.33 11.27 -15.55
CA TRP A 180 5.58 10.97 -16.76
C TRP A 180 4.26 11.74 -16.79
N GLN A 181 4.02 12.48 -17.85
CA GLN A 181 2.75 13.14 -18.12
C GLN A 181 1.78 12.20 -18.86
N PRO A 182 0.46 12.36 -18.72
CA PRO A 182 -0.52 11.51 -19.39
C PRO A 182 -0.31 11.38 -20.91
N HIS A 183 -0.03 12.49 -21.59
CA HIS A 183 0.25 12.49 -23.04
C HIS A 183 1.55 11.73 -23.39
N GLN A 184 2.58 11.78 -22.54
CA GLN A 184 3.83 11.01 -22.73
C GLN A 184 3.60 9.52 -22.49
N VAL A 185 2.68 9.18 -21.58
CA VAL A 185 2.29 7.79 -21.33
C VAL A 185 1.54 7.20 -22.52
N ALA A 186 0.69 8.00 -23.18
CA ALA A 186 -0.03 7.56 -24.38
C ALA A 186 0.90 7.19 -25.55
N ARG A 187 2.12 7.76 -25.60
CA ARG A 187 3.13 7.45 -26.62
C ARG A 187 3.83 6.10 -26.39
N LEU A 188 3.82 5.58 -25.16
CA LEU A 188 4.48 4.32 -24.74
C LEU A 188 3.75 3.06 -25.27
N GLY A 189 3.66 2.91 -26.58
CA GLY A 189 2.99 1.79 -27.25
C GLY A 189 2.85 2.00 -28.76
N ASN A 190 2.82 3.27 -29.19
CA ASN A 190 2.70 3.65 -30.60
C ASN A 190 4.06 4.01 -31.22
N GLU A 191 5.00 4.51 -30.41
CA GLU A 191 6.31 4.95 -30.88
C GLU A 191 7.45 4.06 -30.35
N PRO A 192 8.57 3.93 -31.08
CA PRO A 192 9.79 3.28 -30.59
C PRO A 192 10.29 3.89 -29.27
N ASP A 193 10.85 3.06 -28.38
CA ASP A 193 11.33 3.56 -27.08
C ASP A 193 12.46 4.60 -27.22
N GLN A 194 13.24 4.52 -28.30
CA GLN A 194 14.36 5.42 -28.57
C GLN A 194 13.88 6.82 -28.94
N THR A 195 12.87 6.95 -29.81
CA THR A 195 12.34 8.26 -30.21
C THR A 195 11.69 8.99 -29.03
N ILE A 196 10.97 8.26 -28.18
CA ILE A 196 10.40 8.80 -26.94
C ILE A 196 11.51 9.22 -25.96
N ALA A 197 12.60 8.45 -25.88
CA ALA A 197 13.74 8.75 -25.02
C ALA A 197 14.44 10.06 -25.43
N ASP A 198 14.71 10.19 -26.74
CA ASP A 198 15.40 11.34 -27.31
C ASP A 198 14.56 12.62 -27.19
N ASP A 199 13.27 12.55 -27.51
CA ASP A 199 12.35 13.69 -27.40
C ASP A 199 12.13 14.16 -25.95
N LEU A 200 12.12 13.23 -25.00
CA LEU A 200 11.95 13.55 -23.57
C LEU A 200 13.27 13.86 -22.86
N GLY A 201 14.42 13.71 -23.54
CA GLY A 201 15.75 13.87 -22.94
C GLY A 201 15.99 12.90 -21.77
N ILE A 202 15.43 11.69 -21.83
CA ILE A 202 15.54 10.67 -20.79
C ILE A 202 16.21 9.40 -21.30
N ASP A 203 16.82 8.66 -20.38
CA ASP A 203 17.40 7.35 -20.70
C ASP A 203 16.33 6.35 -21.21
N VAL A 204 16.63 5.66 -22.32
CA VAL A 204 15.74 4.66 -22.95
C VAL A 204 15.29 3.56 -21.97
N SER A 205 16.09 3.23 -20.95
CA SER A 205 15.74 2.26 -19.93
C SER A 205 14.59 2.75 -19.04
N LYS A 206 14.41 4.07 -18.86
CA LYS A 206 13.24 4.63 -18.16
C LYS A 206 11.95 4.42 -18.96
N VAL A 207 12.02 4.61 -20.28
CA VAL A 207 10.91 4.39 -21.22
C VAL A 207 10.48 2.92 -21.18
N ARG A 208 11.45 2.01 -21.38
CA ARG A 208 11.23 0.55 -21.30
C ARG A 208 10.61 0.11 -19.97
N ARG A 209 11.14 0.58 -18.84
CA ARG A 209 10.62 0.25 -17.50
C ARG A 209 9.19 0.74 -17.33
N LYS A 210 8.88 1.96 -17.81
CA LYS A 210 7.52 2.50 -17.73
C LYS A 210 6.57 1.68 -18.60
N ARG A 211 6.97 1.30 -19.82
CA ARG A 211 6.21 0.42 -20.72
C ARG A 211 5.92 -0.94 -20.07
N GLN A 212 6.92 -1.59 -19.48
CA GLN A 212 6.73 -2.87 -18.77
C GLN A 212 5.73 -2.75 -17.61
N SER A 213 5.77 -1.65 -16.85
CA SER A 213 4.83 -1.43 -15.74
C SER A 213 3.37 -1.27 -16.16
N LEU A 214 3.12 -0.90 -17.43
CA LEU A 214 1.77 -0.75 -17.98
C LEU A 214 1.22 -2.08 -18.52
N LYS A 215 2.09 -3.01 -18.94
CA LYS A 215 1.70 -4.35 -19.43
C LYS A 215 1.36 -5.35 -18.32
N GLN A 216 1.77 -5.07 -17.07
CA GLN A 216 1.54 -5.94 -15.91
C GLN A 216 0.27 -5.56 -15.11
N LYS A 217 -0.55 -4.65 -15.65
CA LYS A 217 -1.86 -4.27 -15.11
C LYS A 217 -2.95 -4.78 -16.04
#